data_AF-A0A4V2A1J1-F1
#
_entry.id   AF-A0A4V2A1J1-F1
#
_cell.length_a   1.000
_cell.length_b   1.000
_cell.length_c   1.000
_cell.angle_alpha   90.00
_cell.angle_beta   90.00
_cell.angle_gamma   90.00
#
_symmetry.space_group_name_H-M   'P 1'
#
loop_
_entity.id
_entity.type
_entity.pdbx_description
1 polymer ?
#
loop_
_entity_poly.entity_id
_entity_poly.type
_entity_poly.pdbx_seq_one_letter_code
_entity_poly.pdbx_strand_id
1 'polypeptide(L)' 'DPLFALDPIYQSIVDPRARERLVAGYDHDVTTHEWATGYSWDIVLTGSHRTPLESDTEPETGDDA' A
#
# COMPACT_ATOMS: atom_id res chain seq x y z
N ASP A 1 -9.61 -7.84 13.52
CA ASP A 1 -9.05 -7.83 14.89
C ASP A 1 -9.86 -6.87 15.75
N PRO A 2 -10.36 -7.27 16.94
CA PRO A 2 -11.07 -6.37 17.85
C PRO A 2 -10.22 -5.17 18.34
N LEU A 3 -8.88 -5.25 18.27
CA LEU A 3 -7.98 -4.19 18.71
C LEU A 3 -7.91 -2.99 17.74
N PHE A 4 -8.36 -3.15 16.50
CA PHE A 4 -8.31 -2.07 15.48
C PHE A 4 -9.06 -0.80 15.89
N ALA A 5 -10.10 -0.91 16.73
CA ALA A 5 -10.84 0.25 17.23
C ALA A 5 -10.01 1.12 18.20
N LEU A 6 -8.95 0.55 18.79
CA LEU A 6 -8.15 1.20 19.84
C LEU A 6 -6.78 1.67 19.33
N ASP A 7 -6.36 1.26 18.14
CA ASP A 7 -5.06 1.60 17.57
C ASP A 7 -5.06 3.01 16.92
N PRO A 8 -4.32 4.00 17.47
CA PRO A 8 -4.24 5.34 16.90
C PRO A 8 -3.66 5.39 15.49
N ILE A 9 -2.78 4.45 15.11
CA ILE A 9 -2.17 4.38 13.78
C ILE A 9 -3.24 3.93 12.78
N TYR A 10 -3.98 2.86 13.08
CA TYR A 10 -5.07 2.39 12.22
C TYR A 10 -6.20 3.43 12.11
N GLN A 11 -6.52 4.14 13.20
CA GLN A 11 -7.54 5.20 13.20
C GLN A 11 -7.08 6.50 12.50
N SER A 12 -5.79 6.67 12.22
CA SER A 12 -5.29 7.86 11.49
C SER A 12 -5.73 7.90 10.01
N ILE A 13 -6.10 6.75 9.45
CA ILE A 13 -6.57 6.63 8.07
C ILE A 13 -8.05 7.01 8.01
N VAL A 14 -8.34 8.12 7.34
CA VAL A 14 -9.68 8.72 7.30
C VAL A 14 -10.68 7.87 6.50
N ASP A 15 -10.26 7.29 5.37
CA ASP A 15 -11.13 6.48 4.52
C ASP A 15 -11.35 5.07 5.13
N PRO A 16 -12.61 4.69 5.48
CA PRO A 16 -12.92 3.34 5.95
C PRO A 16 -12.52 2.24 4.96
N ARG A 17 -12.66 2.47 3.66
CA ARG A 17 -12.33 1.48 2.63
C ARG A 17 -10.82 1.29 2.52
N ALA A 18 -10.04 2.34 2.76
CA ALA A 18 -8.58 2.24 2.82
C ALA A 18 -8.12 1.45 4.06
N ARG A 19 -8.80 1.61 5.21
CA ARG A 19 -8.54 0.82 6.42
C ARG A 19 -8.79 -0.67 6.21
N GLU A 20 -9.91 -1.02 5.58
CA GLU A 20 -10.26 -2.42 5.26
C GLU A 20 -9.20 -3.11 4.38
N ARG A 21 -8.56 -2.38 3.47
CA ARG A 21 -7.49 -2.92 2.59
C ARG A 21 -6.19 -3.27 3.32
N LEU A 22 -6.02 -2.82 4.57
CA LEU A 22 -4.84 -3.14 5.37
C LEU A 22 -5.00 -4.44 6.16
N VAL A 23 -6.15 -5.11 6.07
CA VAL A 23 -6.43 -6.35 6.79
C VAL A 23 -6.24 -7.52 5.85
N ALA A 24 -5.26 -8.38 6.15
CA ALA A 24 -5.05 -9.63 5.43
C ALA A 24 -6.18 -10.63 5.72
N GLY A 25 -6.62 -11.36 4.69
CA GLY A 25 -7.63 -12.41 4.80
C GLY A 25 -6.99 -13.77 5.08
N TYR A 26 -7.65 -14.59 5.91
CA TYR A 26 -7.24 -15.99 6.07
C TYR A 26 -7.52 -16.77 4.78
N ASP A 27 -6.53 -17.54 4.33
CA ASP A 27 -6.61 -18.35 3.12
C ASP A 27 -6.22 -19.80 3.42
N HIS A 28 -7.19 -20.71 3.25
CA HIS A 28 -7.01 -22.11 3.54
C HIS A 28 -6.18 -22.83 2.46
N ASP A 29 -6.24 -22.36 1.22
CA ASP A 29 -5.56 -23.02 0.09
C ASP A 29 -4.03 -22.86 0.18
N VAL A 30 -3.57 -21.77 0.81
CA VAL A 30 -2.14 -21.52 1.09
C VAL A 30 -1.72 -21.90 2.51
N THR A 31 -2.63 -22.43 3.32
CA THR A 31 -2.36 -22.91 4.68
C THR A 31 -1.75 -24.32 4.63
N THR A 32 -0.69 -24.56 5.40
CA THR A 32 -0.12 -25.90 5.60
C THR A 32 -0.55 -26.45 6.95
N HIS A 33 -1.33 -27.53 6.92
CA HIS A 33 -1.81 -28.19 8.13
C HIS A 33 -0.66 -28.50 9.11
N GLU A 34 -0.88 -28.19 10.39
CA GLU A 34 0.08 -28.43 11.49
C GLU A 34 1.45 -27.75 11.36
N TRP A 35 1.62 -26.85 10.39
CA TRP A 35 2.89 -26.15 10.17
C TRP A 35 2.72 -24.63 10.18
N ALA A 36 1.87 -24.09 9.29
CA ALA A 36 1.73 -22.64 9.12
C ALA A 36 0.34 -22.26 8.59
N THR A 37 -0.21 -21.17 9.12
CA THR A 37 -1.44 -20.55 8.61
C THR A 37 -1.12 -19.58 7.49
N GLY A 38 -1.90 -19.67 6.40
CA GLY A 38 -1.78 -18.82 5.23
C GLY A 38 -2.72 -17.62 5.30
N TYR A 39 -2.21 -16.47 4.87
CA TYR A 39 -2.98 -15.23 4.74
C TYR A 39 -2.64 -14.57 3.40
N SER A 40 -3.66 -14.03 2.74
CA SER A 40 -3.52 -13.27 1.50
C SER A 40 -3.70 -11.78 1.76
N TRP A 41 -2.84 -10.97 1.13
CA TRP A 41 -2.88 -9.51 1.22
C TRP A 41 -2.41 -8.89 -0.09
N ASP A 42 -3.31 -8.19 -0.78
CA ASP A 42 -3.03 -7.53 -2.05
C ASP A 42 -2.55 -6.10 -1.85
N ILE A 43 -1.34 -5.81 -2.33
CA ILE A 43 -0.74 -4.48 -2.26
C ILE A 43 -0.93 -3.77 -3.59
N VAL A 44 -1.71 -2.68 -3.58
CA VAL A 44 -1.94 -1.84 -4.76
C VAL A 44 -1.11 -0.57 -4.63
N LEU A 45 -0.19 -0.37 -5.56
CA LEU A 45 0.56 0.88 -5.70
C LEU A 45 -0.23 1.85 -6.57
N THR A 46 -0.06 3.16 -6.35
CA THR A 46 -0.60 4.15 -7.28
C THR A 46 -0.04 3.88 -8.68
N GLY A 47 -0.91 3.92 -9.69
CA GLY A 47 -0.49 3.83 -11.10
C GLY A 47 0.41 5.00 -11.50
N SER A 48 0.66 5.17 -12.80
CA SER A 48 1.53 6.21 -13.38
C SER A 48 1.17 7.68 -13.05
N HIS A 49 0.15 7.95 -12.24
CA HIS A 49 -0.22 9.28 -11.74
C HIS A 49 0.67 9.74 -10.58
N ARG A 50 1.99 9.56 -10.72
CA ARG A 50 2.96 10.15 -9.81
C ARG A 50 2.94 11.67 -10.02
N THR A 51 2.91 12.44 -8.94
CA THR A 51 3.26 13.87 -9.00
C THR A 51 4.70 13.96 -9.53
N PRO A 52 4.97 14.66 -10.64
CA PRO A 52 6.34 14.88 -11.10
C PRO A 52 7.15 15.52 -9.97
N LEU A 53 8.35 15.00 -9.71
CA LEU A 53 9.31 15.64 -8.81
C LEU A 53 10.14 16.61 -9.65
N GLU A 54 10.65 17.69 -9.03
CA GLU A 54 11.33 18.81 -9.72
C GLU A 54 12.51 18.39 -10.63
N SER A 55 13.00 17.16 -10.53
CA SER A 55 14.01 16.58 -11.43
C SER A 55 13.53 16.31 -12.87
N ASP A 56 12.22 16.39 -13.14
CA ASP A 56 11.67 16.06 -14.48
C ASP A 56 11.61 17.28 -15.42
N THR A 57 12.18 18.43 -15.04
CA THR A 57 12.30 19.60 -15.91
C THR A 57 13.78 19.90 -16.19
N GLU A 58 14.36 19.21 -17.16
CA GLU A 58 15.48 19.76 -17.94
C GLU A 58 15.06 19.80 -19.40
N PRO A 59 15.00 21.02 -19.96
CA PRO A 59 15.83 21.28 -21.11
C PRO A 59 16.82 22.37 -20.72
N GLU A 60 18.01 21.94 -20.28
CA GLU A 60 19.22 22.77 -20.29
C GLU A 60 19.43 23.21 -21.74
N THR A 61 18.82 24.34 -22.12
CA THR A 61 19.05 24.99 -23.40
C THR A 61 20.34 25.77 -23.23
N GLY A 62 21.46 25.04 -23.31
CA GLY A 62 22.82 25.59 -23.25
C GLY A 62 23.46 25.49 -24.63
N ASP A 63 23.40 26.61 -25.36
CA ASP A 63 24.52 27.19 -26.11
C ASP A 63 25.41 26.23 -26.92
N ASP A 64 25.21 26.18 -28.25
CA ASP A 64 26.30 25.88 -29.17
C ASP A 64 26.14 26.73 -30.46
N ALA A 65 27.07 27.68 -30.58
CA ALA A 65 27.54 28.46 -31.74
C ALA A 65 26.73 29.68 -32.24
#